data_AF-A0A7C5N9W9-F1
#
_entry.id   AF-A0A7C5N9W9-F1
#
_cell.length_a   1.000
_cell.length_b   1.000
_cell.length_c   1.000
_cell.angle_alpha   90.00
_cell.angle_beta   90.00
_cell.angle_gamma   90.00
#
_symmetry.space_group_name_H-M   'P 1'
#
loop_
_entity.id
_entity.type
_entity.pdbx_description
1 polymer ?
#
loop_
_entity_poly.entity_id
_entity_poly.type
_entity_poly.pdbx_seq_one_letter_code
_entity_poly.pdbx_strand_id
1 'polypeptide(L)'
;MSNHTHVLLCLAIDAEQRVRDIADSVGLTERAVQRILSDLEGAGTITRERVGRRNRYTLELDSPLRHPLEAHHTVGELLALLLPPERAREAG
;
A
#
# COMPACT_ATOMS: atom_id res chain seq x y z
N MET A 1 -6.98 11.18 -6.54
CA MET A 1 -6.16 10.16 -5.85
C MET A 1 -6.89 8.83 -5.90
N SER A 2 -6.20 7.73 -6.16
CA SER A 2 -6.82 6.40 -6.26
C SER A 2 -6.95 5.78 -4.88
N ASN A 3 -8.01 4.99 -4.66
CA ASN A 3 -8.15 4.18 -3.44
C ASN A 3 -6.95 3.25 -3.22
N HIS A 4 -6.26 2.84 -4.29
CA HIS A 4 -5.03 2.06 -4.20
C HIS A 4 -3.92 2.85 -3.47
N THR A 5 -3.77 4.14 -3.75
CA THR A 5 -2.78 5.00 -3.09
C THR A 5 -3.06 5.13 -1.59
N HIS A 6 -4.33 5.29 -1.20
CA HIS A 6 -4.69 5.36 0.21
C HIS A 6 -4.39 4.05 0.95
N VAL A 7 -4.65 2.90 0.33
CA VAL A 7 -4.30 1.60 0.90
C VAL A 7 -2.77 1.43 1.01
N LEU A 8 -2.00 1.82 -0.01
CA LEU A 8 -0.53 1.77 0.05
C LEU A 8 0.02 2.64 1.19
N LEU A 9 -0.56 3.83 1.40
CA LEU A 9 -0.17 4.72 2.49
C LEU A 9 -0.44 4.09 3.86
N CYS A 10 -1.59 3.45 4.04
CA CYS A 10 -1.92 2.70 5.26
C CYS A 10 -0.87 1.61 5.54
N LEU A 11 -0.51 0.82 4.53
CA LEU A 11 0.49 -0.25 4.66
C LEU A 11 1.91 0.29 4.91
N ALA A 12 2.24 1.46 4.35
CA ALA A 12 3.52 2.12 4.59
C ALA A 12 3.63 2.67 6.03
N ILE A 13 2.49 3.00 6.66
CA ILE A 13 2.43 3.43 8.06
C ILE A 13 2.50 2.22 9.00
N ASP A 14 1.77 1.15 8.70
CA ASP A 14 1.76 -0.08 9.47
C ASP A 14 1.59 -1.29 8.53
N ALA A 15 2.69 -2.02 8.34
CA ALA A 15 2.75 -3.22 7.51
C ALA A 15 1.87 -4.38 8.02
N GLU A 16 1.42 -4.35 9.27
CA GLU A 16 0.59 -5.40 9.88
C GLU A 16 -0.84 -4.92 10.17
N GLN A 17 -1.22 -3.77 9.57
CA GLN A 17 -2.53 -3.18 9.76
C GLN A 17 -3.63 -4.15 9.31
N ARG A 18 -4.70 -4.26 10.12
CA ARG A 18 -5.80 -5.16 9.79
C ARG A 18 -6.63 -4.56 8.66
N VAL A 19 -7.17 -5.41 7.80
CA VAL A 19 -8.07 -5.02 6.71
C VAL A 19 -9.20 -4.10 7.19
N ARG A 20 -9.76 -4.38 8.38
CA ARG A 20 -10.78 -3.55 9.01
C ARG A 20 -10.30 -2.13 9.29
N ASP A 21 -9.13 -2.00 9.91
CA ASP A 21 -8.56 -0.70 10.28
C ASP A 21 -8.19 0.11 9.01
N ILE A 22 -7.72 -0.57 7.96
CA ILE A 22 -7.48 0.04 6.65
C ILE A 22 -8.81 0.56 6.08
N ALA A 23 -9.85 -0.28 6.08
CA ALA A 23 -11.18 0.06 5.56
C ALA A 23 -11.78 1.29 6.25
N ASP A 24 -11.69 1.35 7.58
CA ASP A 24 -12.11 2.49 8.38
C ASP A 24 -11.28 3.75 8.04
N SER A 25 -9.96 3.62 7.86
CA SER A 25 -9.06 4.73 7.53
C SER A 25 -9.32 5.32 6.14
N VAL A 26 -9.64 4.48 5.16
CA VAL A 26 -9.85 4.92 3.75
C VAL A 26 -11.33 5.18 3.41
N GLY A 27 -12.25 4.94 4.35
CA GLY A 27 -13.69 5.14 4.13
C GLY A 27 -14.32 4.12 3.18
N LEU A 28 -13.83 2.88 3.17
CA LEU A 28 -14.32 1.79 2.30
C LEU A 28 -14.83 0.61 3.12
N THR A 29 -15.47 -0.34 2.45
CA THR A 29 -15.82 -1.63 3.07
C THR A 29 -14.62 -2.57 3.12
N GLU A 30 -14.59 -3.50 4.08
CA GLU A 30 -13.54 -4.53 4.14
C GLU A 30 -13.41 -5.31 2.83
N ARG A 31 -14.53 -5.63 2.18
CA ARG A 31 -14.53 -6.34 0.89
C ARG A 31 -13.88 -5.50 -0.22
N ALA A 32 -14.11 -4.18 -0.24
CA ALA A 32 -13.48 -3.30 -1.20
C ALA A 32 -11.96 -3.22 -0.97
N VAL A 33 -11.53 -3.11 0.29
CA VAL A 33 -10.10 -3.14 0.65
C VAL A 33 -9.46 -4.47 0.28
N GLN A 34 -10.11 -5.61 0.56
CA GLN A 34 -9.60 -6.92 0.15
C GLN A 34 -9.39 -7.01 -1.36
N ARG A 35 -10.33 -6.50 -2.16
CA ARG A 35 -10.17 -6.44 -3.62
C ARG A 35 -8.97 -5.60 -4.03
N ILE A 36 -8.81 -4.41 -3.43
CA ILE A 36 -7.65 -3.54 -3.69
C ILE A 36 -6.34 -4.24 -3.31
N LEU A 37 -6.28 -4.90 -2.15
CA LEU A 37 -5.10 -5.66 -1.73
C LEU A 37 -4.78 -6.79 -2.71
N SER A 38 -5.79 -7.53 -3.18
CA SER A 38 -5.61 -8.56 -4.21
C SER A 38 -5.17 -7.97 -5.55
N ASP A 39 -5.70 -6.81 -5.94
CA ASP A 39 -5.29 -6.13 -7.17
C ASP A 39 -3.82 -5.69 -7.07
N LEU A 40 -3.42 -5.09 -5.94
CA LEU A 40 -2.03 -4.69 -5.64
C LEU A 40 -1.07 -5.87 -5.61
N GLU A 41 -1.44 -6.97 -4.95
CA GLU A 41 -0.69 -8.22 -4.90
C GLU A 41 -0.54 -8.82 -6.30
N GLY A 42 -1.62 -8.80 -7.10
CA GLY A 42 -1.62 -9.30 -8.47
C GLY A 42 -0.74 -8.53 -9.45
N ALA A 43 -0.33 -7.29 -9.14
CA ALA A 43 0.69 -6.59 -9.92
C ALA A 43 2.08 -6.58 -9.28
N GLY A 44 2.27 -7.30 -8.17
CA GLY A 44 3.53 -7.32 -7.45
C GLY A 44 3.89 -6.00 -6.79
N THR A 45 2.95 -5.07 -6.63
CA THR A 45 3.18 -3.82 -5.87
C THR A 45 3.27 -4.10 -4.36
N ILE A 46 2.61 -5.15 -3.90
CA ILE A 46 2.77 -5.66 -2.54
C ILE A 46 2.98 -7.17 -2.57
N THR A 47 3.60 -7.68 -1.52
CA THR A 47 3.52 -9.09 -1.16
C THR A 47 2.85 -9.23 0.20
N ARG A 48 2.23 -10.38 0.45
CA ARG A 48 1.53 -10.69 1.70
C ARG A 48 2.05 -11.98 2.28
N GLU A 49 2.52 -11.91 3.51
CA GLU A 49 2.93 -13.06 4.30
C GLU A 49 2.00 -13.22 5.51
N ARG A 50 1.63 -14.46 5.85
CA ARG A 50 0.85 -14.73 7.05
C ARG A 50 1.76 -14.95 8.25
N VAL A 51 1.74 -14.02 9.19
CA VAL A 51 2.50 -14.08 10.45
C VAL A 51 1.53 -14.34 11.60
N GLY A 52 1.40 -15.63 11.97
CA GLY A 52 0.46 -16.08 12.99
C GLY A 52 -1.01 -15.80 12.64
N ARG A 53 -1.65 -14.89 13.40
CA ARG A 53 -3.04 -14.47 13.17
C ARG A 53 -3.16 -13.23 12.27
N ARG A 54 -2.06 -12.58 11.91
CA ARG A 54 -2.04 -11.36 11.10
C ARG A 54 -1.42 -11.63 9.73
N ASN A 55 -1.69 -10.72 8.82
CA ASN A 55 -0.91 -10.60 7.60
C ASN A 55 0.14 -9.52 7.83
N ARG A 56 1.32 -9.73 7.28
CA ARG A 56 2.35 -8.71 7.10
C ARG A 56 2.45 -8.42 5.61
N TYR A 57 2.38 -7.14 5.26
CA TYR A 57 2.47 -6.66 3.90
C TYR A 57 3.84 -6.03 3.67
N THR A 58 4.46 -6.37 2.56
CA THR A 58 5.70 -5.73 2.11
C THR A 58 5.42 -4.98 0.82
N LEU A 59 5.86 -3.73 0.74
CA LEU A 59 5.70 -2.87 -0.42
C LEU A 59 6.89 -3.07 -1.36
N GLU A 60 6.62 -3.21 -2.65
CA GLU A 60 7.64 -3.13 -3.70
C GLU A 60 7.77 -1.67 -4.11
N LEU A 61 8.74 -0.96 -3.51
CA LEU A 61 8.89 0.48 -3.70
C LEU A 61 9.39 0.85 -5.09
N ASP A 62 10.09 -0.05 -5.77
CA ASP A 62 10.56 0.16 -7.14
C ASP A 62 9.49 -0.19 -8.19
N SER A 63 8.31 -0.66 -7.74
CA SER A 63 7.17 -0.93 -8.62
C SER A 63 6.74 0.36 -9.35
N PRO A 64 6.65 0.36 -10.69
CA PRO A 64 6.19 1.51 -11.43
C PRO A 64 4.70 1.77 -11.18
N LEU A 65 4.31 3.04 -11.18
CA LEU A 65 2.89 3.40 -11.13
C LEU A 65 2.18 2.94 -12.41
N ARG A 66 1.00 2.35 -12.25
CA ARG A 66 0.29 1.66 -13.34
C ARG A 66 -0.21 2.57 -14.46
N HIS A 67 -0.39 3.86 -14.19
CA HIS A 67 -0.97 4.77 -15.17
C HIS A 67 0.11 5.22 -16.16
N PRO A 68 -0.13 5.21 -17.49
CA PRO A 68 0.90 5.56 -18.48
C PRO A 68 1.53 6.95 -18.28
N LEU A 69 0.74 7.92 -17.80
CA LEU A 69 1.25 9.27 -17.49
C LEU A 69 2.17 9.31 -16.26
N GLU A 70 2.12 8.30 -15.42
CA GLU A 70 2.86 8.20 -14.15
C GLU A 70 3.87 7.04 -14.19
N ALA A 71 4.00 6.32 -15.31
CA ALA A 71 4.82 5.12 -15.43
C ALA A 71 6.33 5.37 -15.26
N HIS A 72 6.76 6.63 -15.31
CA HIS A 72 8.12 7.05 -15.00
C HIS A 72 8.38 7.22 -13.50
N HIS A 73 7.35 7.11 -12.67
CA HIS A 73 7.43 7.23 -11.23
C HIS A 73 7.21 5.89 -10.54
N THR A 74 7.78 5.76 -9.35
CA THR A 74 7.66 4.54 -8.54
C THR A 74 6.68 4.74 -7.37
N VAL A 75 6.26 3.62 -6.79
CA VAL A 75 5.47 3.62 -5.55
C VAL A 75 6.24 4.27 -4.40
N GLY A 76 7.55 4.04 -4.30
CA GLY A 76 8.41 4.68 -3.31
C GLY A 76 8.45 6.19 -3.44
N GLU A 77 8.61 6.72 -4.66
CA GLU A 77 8.57 8.17 -4.92
C GLU A 77 7.24 8.79 -4.50
N LEU A 78 6.13 8.12 -4.85
CA LEU A 78 4.79 8.55 -4.45
C LEU A 78 4.63 8.58 -2.93
N LEU A 79 5.09 7.55 -2.22
CA LEU A 79 4.99 7.47 -0.76
C LEU A 79 5.88 8.53 -0.09
N ALA A 80 7.07 8.80 -0.62
CA ALA A 80 7.96 9.83 -0.10
C ALA A 80 7.38 11.25 -0.21
N LEU A 81 6.53 11.50 -1.21
CA LEU A 81 5.81 12.77 -1.35
C LEU A 81 4.65 12.94 -0.35
N LEU A 82 4.08 11.83 0.12
CA LEU A 82 2.87 11.82 0.95
C LEU A 82 3.17 11.60 2.44
N LEU A 83 4.27 10.93 2.76
CA LEU A 83 4.70 10.66 4.12
C LEU A 83 5.60 11.78 4.65
N PRO A 84 5.52 12.10 5.95
CA PRO A 84 6.50 12.98 6.57
C PRO A 84 7.90 12.38 6.45
N PRO A 85 8.95 13.22 6.31
CA PRO A 85 10.32 12.79 5.98
C PRO A 85 10.95 11.83 6.99
N GLU A 86 10.43 11.78 8.21
CA GLU A 86 10.88 10.86 9.26
C GLU A 86 10.52 9.40 8.98
N ARG A 87 9.40 9.13 8.25
CA ARG A 87 8.94 7.78 7.93
C ARG A 87 9.37 7.26 6.56
N ALA A 88 9.72 8.16 5.64
CA ALA A 88 10.22 7.77 4.31
C ALA A 88 11.55 6.99 4.37
N ARG A 89 12.30 7.09 5.48
CA ARG A 89 13.57 6.38 5.71
C ARG A 89 13.43 4.95 6.22
N GLU A 90 12.27 4.58 6.77
CA GLU A 90 12.01 3.24 7.35
C GLU A 90 11.37 2.28 6.34
N ALA A 91 10.89 2.81 5.20
CA ALA A 91 10.24 2.03 4.16
C ALA A 91 11.23 1.46 3.11
N GLY A 92 12.49 1.90 3.12
CA GLY A 92 13.55 1.49 2.19
C GLY A 92 14.44 0.36 2.70
#